data_AF-A0A3D3PBZ4-F1
#
_entry.id   AF-A0A3D3PBZ4-F1
#
_cell.length_a   1.000
_cell.length_b   1.000
_cell.length_c   1.000
_cell.angle_alpha   90.00
_cell.angle_beta   90.00
_cell.angle_gamma   90.00
#
_symmetry.space_group_name_H-M   'P 1'
#
loop_
_entity.id
_entity.type
_entity.pdbx_description
1 polymer ?
#
loop_
_entity_poly.entity_id
_entity_poly.type
_entity_poly.pdbx_seq_one_letter_code
_entity_poly.pdbx_strand_id
1 'polypeptide(L)'
;MKKYWEDEAKQYNEDSFKMIRDIETFLKADFKSKLEDFYGTNWFKKGIPPLVQDSAVLMANQKNRELDDDEAECVPYDCLNIIDYRKIALYGSNWRDIFDKAYTKPDEMKINGGKDEKTKWMQKLERIRNQNVHSYSVKQDEYEFLGEIHEWLIDSD
;
A
#
# COMPACT_ATOMS: atom_id res chain seq x y z
N MET A 1 -10.51 8.41 -34.27
CA MET A 1 -9.33 8.39 -33.37
C MET A 1 -9.70 8.45 -31.89
N LYS A 2 -10.60 9.33 -31.42
CA LYS A 2 -10.99 9.36 -29.98
C LYS A 2 -11.53 8.03 -29.43
N LYS A 3 -12.39 7.35 -30.19
CA LYS A 3 -13.05 6.11 -29.76
C LYS A 3 -12.08 4.96 -29.46
N TYR A 4 -10.99 4.85 -30.23
CA TYR A 4 -9.98 3.81 -30.04
C TYR A 4 -9.19 3.99 -28.73
N TRP A 5 -8.89 5.24 -28.35
CA TRP A 5 -8.13 5.55 -27.14
C TRP A 5 -9.00 5.43 -25.89
N GLU A 6 -10.29 5.75 -26.00
CA GLU A 6 -11.28 5.59 -24.93
C GLU A 6 -11.61 4.11 -24.64
N ASP A 7 -11.62 3.26 -25.67
CA ASP A 7 -11.86 1.82 -25.52
C ASP A 7 -10.64 1.08 -24.94
N GLU A 8 -9.41 1.41 -25.36
CA GLU A 8 -8.17 0.86 -24.74
C GLU A 8 -7.99 1.32 -23.28
N ALA A 9 -8.28 2.59 -22.98
CA ALA A 9 -8.16 3.13 -21.63
C ALA A 9 -9.10 2.47 -20.61
N LYS A 10 -10.28 2.01 -21.05
CA LYS A 10 -11.25 1.33 -20.19
C LYS A 10 -10.95 -0.15 -19.99
N GLN A 11 -10.25 -0.77 -20.93
CA GLN A 11 -9.94 -2.20 -20.89
C GLN A 11 -9.21 -2.61 -19.62
N TYR A 12 -8.27 -1.79 -19.15
CA TYR A 12 -7.43 -2.10 -17.99
C TYR A 12 -7.99 -1.60 -16.65
N ASN A 13 -9.02 -0.75 -16.66
CA ASN A 13 -9.45 -0.02 -15.47
C ASN A 13 -9.99 -0.96 -14.39
N GLU A 14 -10.94 -1.82 -14.73
CA GLU A 14 -11.61 -2.71 -13.76
C GLU A 14 -10.61 -3.64 -13.08
N ASP A 15 -9.75 -4.29 -13.89
CA ASP A 15 -8.70 -5.16 -13.40
C ASP A 15 -7.67 -4.40 -12.55
N SER A 16 -7.26 -3.21 -12.97
CA SER A 16 -6.32 -2.38 -12.20
C SER A 16 -6.89 -1.97 -10.85
N PHE A 17 -8.17 -1.59 -10.80
CA PHE A 17 -8.85 -1.28 -9.53
C PHE A 17 -8.88 -2.48 -8.60
N LYS A 18 -9.17 -3.66 -9.15
CA LYS A 18 -9.15 -4.91 -8.39
C LYS A 18 -7.75 -5.22 -7.87
N MET A 19 -6.73 -5.17 -8.73
CA MET A 19 -5.33 -5.40 -8.35
C MET A 19 -4.88 -4.45 -7.23
N ILE A 20 -5.17 -3.14 -7.36
CA ILE A 20 -4.83 -2.15 -6.34
C ILE A 20 -5.51 -2.47 -5.01
N ARG A 21 -6.81 -2.79 -5.03
CA ARG A 21 -7.57 -3.13 -3.82
C ARG A 21 -7.03 -4.39 -3.14
N ASP A 22 -6.69 -5.41 -3.93
CA ASP A 22 -6.12 -6.65 -3.43
C ASP A 22 -4.76 -6.39 -2.78
N ILE A 23 -3.90 -5.59 -3.42
CA ILE A 23 -2.60 -5.19 -2.88
C ILE A 23 -2.78 -4.35 -1.59
N GLU A 24 -3.68 -3.36 -1.57
CA GLU A 24 -3.95 -2.56 -0.35
C GLU A 24 -4.42 -3.44 0.82
N THR A 25 -5.29 -4.41 0.53
CA THR A 25 -5.81 -5.36 1.52
C THR A 25 -4.70 -6.27 2.04
N PHE A 26 -3.88 -6.81 1.14
CA PHE A 26 -2.73 -7.63 1.50
C PHE A 26 -1.73 -6.86 2.37
N LEU A 27 -1.32 -5.66 1.93
CA LEU A 27 -0.36 -4.83 2.68
C LEU A 27 -0.87 -4.52 4.08
N LYS A 28 -2.16 -4.19 4.22
CA LYS A 28 -2.77 -3.94 5.53
C LYS A 28 -2.69 -5.16 6.45
N ALA A 29 -3.04 -6.33 5.95
CA ALA A 29 -3.01 -7.56 6.75
C ALA A 29 -1.57 -7.97 7.09
N ASP A 30 -0.68 -7.99 6.10
CA ASP A 30 0.70 -8.46 6.26
C ASP A 30 1.53 -7.54 7.15
N PHE A 31 1.45 -6.21 6.96
CA PHE A 31 2.16 -5.27 7.82
C PHE A 31 1.71 -5.40 9.28
N LYS A 32 0.40 -5.56 9.52
CA LYS A 32 -0.11 -5.75 10.87
C LYS A 32 0.46 -7.01 11.48
N SER A 33 0.34 -8.14 10.79
CA SER A 33 0.85 -9.43 11.28
C SER A 33 2.34 -9.35 11.60
N LYS A 34 3.17 -8.86 10.67
CA LYS A 34 4.62 -8.78 10.87
C LYS A 34 5.03 -7.85 12.03
N LEU A 35 4.32 -6.73 12.20
CA LEU A 35 4.58 -5.82 13.31
C LEU A 35 4.12 -6.42 14.64
N GLU A 36 2.98 -7.11 14.67
CA GLU A 36 2.48 -7.84 15.84
C GLU A 36 3.44 -8.96 16.25
N ASP A 37 3.97 -9.72 15.28
CA ASP A 37 4.94 -10.78 15.52
C ASP A 37 6.24 -10.26 16.14
N PHE A 38 6.72 -9.09 15.69
CA PHE A 38 7.99 -8.53 16.15
C PHE A 38 7.86 -7.71 17.45
N TYR A 39 6.85 -6.86 17.57
CA TYR A 39 6.68 -5.92 18.68
C TYR A 39 5.64 -6.34 19.71
N GLY A 40 4.89 -7.41 19.45
CA GLY A 40 3.80 -7.90 20.29
C GLY A 40 2.67 -6.87 20.42
N THR A 41 2.04 -6.80 21.59
CA THR A 41 0.93 -5.88 21.88
C THR A 41 1.28 -4.39 21.74
N ASN A 42 2.56 -4.03 21.68
CA ASN A 42 3.03 -2.65 21.52
C ASN A 42 3.33 -2.28 20.06
N TRP A 43 2.94 -3.11 19.10
CA TRP A 43 3.27 -2.91 17.68
C TRP A 43 2.83 -1.55 17.13
N PHE A 44 1.63 -1.08 17.49
CA PHE A 44 1.16 0.22 17.01
C PHE A 44 2.05 1.35 17.54
N LYS A 45 2.39 1.31 18.84
CA LYS A 45 3.20 2.34 19.50
C LYS A 45 4.68 2.33 19.08
N LYS A 46 5.27 1.14 18.92
CA LYS A 46 6.72 0.97 18.68
C LYS A 46 7.07 0.78 17.20
N GLY A 47 6.19 0.15 16.43
CA GLY A 47 6.42 -0.21 15.04
C GLY A 47 5.98 0.85 14.03
N ILE A 48 5.12 1.79 14.42
CA ILE A 48 4.63 2.85 13.52
C ILE A 48 5.31 4.19 13.89
N PRO A 49 5.78 4.99 12.90
CA PRO A 49 6.26 6.35 13.17
C PRO A 49 5.22 7.22 13.85
N PRO A 50 5.59 8.09 14.82
CA PRO A 50 4.65 8.98 15.50
C PRO A 50 3.79 9.82 14.55
N LEU A 51 4.40 10.42 13.52
CA LEU A 51 3.67 11.22 12.52
C LEU A 51 2.60 10.42 11.76
N VAL A 52 2.84 9.12 11.54
CA VAL A 52 1.85 8.24 10.89
C VAL A 52 0.73 7.90 11.87
N GLN A 53 1.06 7.65 13.15
CA GLN A 53 0.06 7.44 14.20
C GLN A 53 -0.86 8.66 14.35
N ASP A 54 -0.29 9.87 14.46
CA ASP A 54 -1.05 11.11 14.64
C ASP A 54 -1.98 11.38 13.44
N SER A 55 -1.47 11.20 12.22
CA SER A 55 -2.27 11.36 10.99
C SER A 55 -3.41 10.34 10.91
N ALA A 56 -3.15 9.10 11.30
CA ALA A 56 -4.13 8.02 11.30
C ALA A 56 -5.27 8.27 12.32
N VAL A 57 -4.92 8.73 13.53
CA VAL A 57 -5.89 9.10 14.57
C VAL A 57 -6.75 10.27 14.11
N LEU A 58 -6.15 11.29 13.51
CA LEU A 58 -6.90 12.42 12.99
C LEU A 58 -7.90 11.99 11.91
N MET A 59 -7.48 11.14 10.97
CA MET A 59 -8.36 10.66 9.90
C MET A 59 -9.49 9.77 10.42
N ALA A 60 -9.22 8.87 11.38
CA ALA A 60 -10.26 8.06 11.99
C ALA A 60 -11.31 8.92 12.69
N ASN A 61 -10.87 9.90 13.49
CA ASN A 61 -11.77 10.84 14.15
C ASN A 61 -12.62 11.66 13.15
N GLN A 62 -12.04 12.04 12.01
CA GLN A 62 -12.77 12.77 10.97
C GLN A 62 -13.83 11.89 10.31
N LYS A 63 -13.50 10.64 9.97
CA LYS A 63 -14.44 9.70 9.35
C LYS A 63 -15.57 9.31 10.30
N ASN A 64 -15.24 9.00 11.55
CA ASN A 64 -16.22 8.51 12.52
C ASN A 64 -17.17 9.61 13.00
N ARG A 65 -16.77 10.89 12.93
CA ARG A 65 -17.62 12.02 13.32
C ARG A 65 -18.95 12.08 12.57
N GLU A 66 -18.96 11.61 11.34
CA GLU A 66 -20.15 11.65 10.45
C GLU A 66 -20.91 10.31 10.44
N LEU A 67 -20.47 9.32 11.23
CA LEU A 67 -21.15 8.03 11.36
C LEU A 67 -22.15 8.07 12.51
N ASP A 68 -23.38 7.63 12.22
CA ASP A 68 -24.43 7.41 13.23
C ASP A 68 -24.37 5.98 13.82
N ASP A 69 -23.57 5.09 13.22
CA ASP A 69 -23.42 3.69 13.59
C ASP A 69 -22.03 3.43 14.17
N ASP A 70 -21.99 3.20 15.49
CA ASP A 70 -20.77 2.91 16.24
C ASP A 70 -20.07 1.62 15.76
N GLU A 71 -20.80 0.66 15.18
CA GLU A 71 -20.21 -0.59 14.66
C GLU A 71 -19.49 -0.39 13.32
N ALA A 72 -19.75 0.72 12.64
CA ALA A 72 -19.10 1.11 11.38
C ALA A 72 -17.84 1.97 11.60
N GLU A 73 -17.50 2.29 12.85
CA GLU A 73 -16.32 3.11 13.16
C GLU A 73 -15.03 2.47 12.66
N CYS A 74 -14.19 3.29 12.01
CA CYS A 74 -12.86 2.87 11.61
C CYS A 74 -11.85 3.16 12.73
N VAL A 75 -10.92 2.23 12.96
CA VAL A 75 -9.80 2.49 13.89
C VAL A 75 -8.67 3.22 13.15
N PRO A 76 -7.73 3.88 13.85
CA PRO A 76 -6.63 4.61 13.20
C PRO A 76 -5.88 3.78 12.15
N TYR A 77 -5.61 2.50 12.43
CA TYR A 77 -4.91 1.61 11.49
C TYR A 77 -5.66 1.38 10.17
N ASP A 78 -7.00 1.50 10.16
CA ASP A 78 -7.81 1.37 8.95
C ASP A 78 -7.68 2.57 8.00
N CYS A 79 -7.04 3.65 8.46
CA CYS A 79 -6.86 4.87 7.69
C CYS A 79 -5.50 4.97 6.98
N LEU A 80 -4.62 3.97 7.13
CA LEU A 80 -3.32 3.98 6.48
C LEU A 80 -3.43 3.76 4.97
N ASN A 81 -2.52 4.36 4.22
CA ASN A 81 -2.35 4.15 2.78
C ASN A 81 -0.98 3.54 2.44
N ILE A 82 -0.71 3.33 1.14
CA ILE A 82 0.51 2.68 0.66
C ILE A 82 1.78 3.45 1.07
N ILE A 83 1.72 4.78 1.07
CA ILE A 83 2.87 5.61 1.50
C ILE A 83 3.11 5.51 3.01
N ASP A 84 2.06 5.35 3.80
CA ASP A 84 2.22 5.14 5.23
C ASP A 84 2.86 3.77 5.51
N TYR A 85 2.50 2.72 4.77
CA TYR A 85 3.21 1.43 4.83
C TYR A 85 4.69 1.58 4.45
N ARG A 86 5.03 2.38 3.43
CA ARG A 86 6.44 2.67 3.12
C ARG A 86 7.15 3.36 4.29
N LYS A 87 6.54 4.37 4.91
CA LYS A 87 7.13 5.07 6.08
C LYS A 87 7.34 4.10 7.24
N ILE A 88 6.38 3.21 7.49
CA ILE A 88 6.46 2.17 8.51
C ILE A 88 7.60 1.20 8.20
N ALA A 89 7.70 0.71 6.96
CA ALA A 89 8.77 -0.21 6.57
C ALA A 89 10.16 0.40 6.79
N LEU A 90 10.31 1.71 6.56
CA LEU A 90 11.58 2.42 6.67
C LEU A 90 11.88 2.94 8.08
N TYR A 91 10.96 2.80 9.03
CA TYR A 91 11.05 3.35 10.39
C TYR A 91 12.03 2.58 11.26
N GLY A 92 12.98 3.30 11.89
CA GLY A 92 13.92 2.70 12.83
C GLY A 92 14.61 1.47 12.24
N SER A 93 14.46 0.32 12.91
CA SER A 93 15.03 -0.95 12.49
C SER A 93 14.06 -1.86 11.72
N ASN A 94 12.81 -1.43 11.50
CA ASN A 94 11.77 -2.21 10.82
C ASN A 94 12.24 -2.77 9.49
N TRP A 95 12.96 -1.97 8.69
CA TRP A 95 13.46 -2.44 7.40
C TRP A 95 14.34 -3.67 7.58
N ARG A 96 15.42 -3.54 8.36
CA ARG A 96 16.41 -4.61 8.54
C ARG A 96 15.80 -5.83 9.21
N ASP A 97 14.95 -5.62 10.22
CA ASP A 97 14.53 -6.67 11.14
C ASP A 97 13.22 -7.36 10.69
N ILE A 98 12.40 -6.69 9.87
CA ILE A 98 11.03 -7.15 9.54
C ILE A 98 10.79 -7.19 8.03
N PHE A 99 11.15 -6.15 7.28
CA PHE A 99 10.62 -5.94 5.93
C PHE A 99 11.58 -6.16 4.77
N ASP A 100 12.92 -6.14 4.97
CA ASP A 100 13.90 -6.21 3.88
C ASP A 100 13.73 -7.48 3.03
N LYS A 101 13.55 -8.63 3.68
CA LYS A 101 13.37 -9.90 2.95
C LYS A 101 12.00 -10.02 2.28
N ALA A 102 10.95 -9.51 2.93
CA ALA A 102 9.58 -9.66 2.45
C ALA A 102 9.23 -8.66 1.33
N TYR A 103 9.83 -7.47 1.36
CA TYR A 103 9.47 -6.36 0.47
C TYR A 103 10.62 -5.88 -0.43
N THR A 104 11.66 -6.71 -0.57
CA THR A 104 12.60 -6.60 -1.70
C THR A 104 12.10 -7.51 -2.81
N LYS A 105 11.80 -6.96 -4.00
CA LYS A 105 11.47 -7.77 -5.17
C LYS A 105 12.58 -8.80 -5.44
N PRO A 106 12.26 -10.04 -5.89
CA PRO A 106 13.25 -11.08 -6.15
C PRO A 106 14.39 -10.61 -7.08
N ASP A 107 14.04 -9.91 -8.15
CA ASP A 107 15.00 -9.38 -9.13
C ASP A 107 15.83 -8.20 -8.60
N GLU A 108 15.40 -7.58 -7.49
CA GLU A 108 16.05 -6.44 -6.86
C GLU A 108 16.93 -6.82 -5.67
N MET A 109 17.01 -8.10 -5.31
CA MET A 109 17.85 -8.57 -4.19
C MET A 109 19.34 -8.21 -4.36
N LYS A 110 19.80 -8.04 -5.61
CA LYS A 110 21.19 -7.73 -5.96
C LYS A 110 21.41 -6.26 -6.33
N ILE A 111 20.39 -5.40 -6.25
CA ILE A 111 20.51 -3.99 -6.64
C ILE A 111 21.26 -3.18 -5.58
N ASN A 112 22.25 -2.41 -6.03
CA ASN A 112 22.92 -1.38 -5.23
C ASN A 112 22.01 -0.15 -5.13
N GLY A 113 21.16 -0.10 -4.10
CA GLY A 113 20.23 1.02 -3.90
C GLY A 113 19.73 1.23 -2.47
N GLY A 114 20.06 0.31 -1.55
CA GLY A 114 19.56 0.38 -0.18
C GLY A 114 18.03 0.31 -0.09
N LYS A 115 17.51 0.57 1.12
CA LYS A 115 16.08 0.43 1.44
C LYS A 115 15.16 1.40 0.68
N ASP A 116 15.67 2.59 0.34
CA ASP A 116 14.87 3.60 -0.35
C ASP A 116 14.54 3.21 -1.78
N GLU A 117 15.52 2.67 -2.53
CA GLU A 117 15.30 2.18 -3.90
C GLU A 117 14.37 0.96 -3.90
N LYS A 118 14.61 -0.01 -3.02
CA LYS A 118 13.81 -1.24 -2.89
C LYS A 118 12.34 -1.01 -2.52
N THR A 119 12.00 0.19 -2.03
CA THR A 119 10.64 0.59 -1.68
C THR A 119 10.04 1.63 -2.64
N LYS A 120 10.72 1.99 -3.74
CA LYS A 120 10.21 2.95 -4.72
C LYS A 120 8.93 2.48 -5.40
N TRP A 121 8.75 1.18 -5.56
CA TRP A 121 7.55 0.61 -6.16
C TRP A 121 6.29 1.03 -5.37
N MET A 122 6.36 1.15 -4.03
CA MET A 122 5.25 1.63 -3.21
C MET A 122 4.87 3.08 -3.55
N GLN A 123 5.84 3.92 -3.88
CA GLN A 123 5.58 5.30 -4.33
C GLN A 123 4.92 5.33 -5.70
N LYS A 124 5.37 4.46 -6.63
CA LYS A 124 4.74 4.32 -7.95
C LYS A 124 3.31 3.81 -7.81
N LEU A 125 3.07 2.84 -6.93
CA LEU A 125 1.75 2.27 -6.66
C LEU A 125 0.77 3.32 -6.11
N GLU A 126 1.18 4.11 -5.10
CA GLU A 126 0.36 5.20 -4.57
C GLU A 126 -0.01 6.21 -5.66
N ARG A 127 0.95 6.58 -6.52
CA ARG A 127 0.70 7.52 -7.62
C ARG A 127 -0.37 7.00 -8.58
N ILE A 128 -0.24 5.74 -9.01
CA ILE A 128 -1.22 5.09 -9.90
C ILE A 128 -2.60 5.02 -9.23
N ARG A 129 -2.64 4.62 -7.96
CA ARG A 129 -3.87 4.57 -7.16
C ARG A 129 -4.58 5.92 -7.10
N ASN A 130 -3.85 7.00 -6.82
CA ASN A 130 -4.43 8.34 -6.77
C ASN A 130 -4.85 8.87 -8.16
N GLN A 131 -4.13 8.52 -9.22
CA GLN A 131 -4.54 8.83 -10.59
C GLN A 131 -5.84 8.10 -10.96
N ASN A 132 -5.94 6.81 -10.64
CA ASN A 132 -7.12 6.00 -10.97
C ASN A 132 -8.40 6.49 -10.30
N VAL A 133 -8.32 6.93 -9.04
CA VAL A 133 -9.45 7.54 -8.32
C VAL A 133 -9.98 8.79 -9.03
N HIS A 134 -9.13 9.53 -9.76
CA HIS A 134 -9.49 10.81 -10.39
C HIS A 134 -9.75 10.76 -11.90
N SER A 135 -8.99 9.97 -12.67
CA SER A 135 -8.99 10.03 -14.14
C SER A 135 -9.59 8.81 -14.85
N TYR A 136 -9.91 7.72 -14.15
CA TYR A 136 -10.50 6.48 -14.71
C TYR A 136 -9.85 6.03 -16.04
N SER A 137 -8.52 6.10 -16.14
CA SER A 137 -7.77 5.71 -17.35
C SER A 137 -6.39 5.24 -16.94
N VAL A 138 -6.17 3.92 -17.01
CA VAL A 138 -4.89 3.29 -16.70
C VAL A 138 -4.10 3.08 -17.99
N LYS A 139 -2.82 3.45 -17.99
CA LYS A 139 -1.93 3.16 -19.13
C LYS A 139 -1.45 1.72 -19.08
N GLN A 140 -1.11 1.16 -20.24
CA GLN A 140 -0.61 -0.22 -20.33
C GLN A 140 0.61 -0.47 -19.41
N ASP A 141 1.57 0.46 -19.34
CA ASP A 141 2.76 0.35 -18.49
C ASP A 141 2.45 0.41 -16.99
N GLU A 142 1.33 1.05 -16.61
CA GLU A 142 0.82 1.07 -15.25
C GLU A 142 0.09 -0.24 -14.93
N TYR A 143 -0.69 -0.76 -15.88
CA TYR A 143 -1.36 -2.06 -15.76
C TYR A 143 -0.35 -3.21 -15.62
N GLU A 144 0.66 -3.28 -16.48
CA GLU A 144 1.73 -4.28 -16.41
C GLU A 144 2.46 -4.21 -15.07
N PHE A 145 2.77 -3.01 -14.60
CA PHE A 145 3.36 -2.82 -13.28
C PHE A 145 2.47 -3.31 -12.13
N LEU A 146 1.14 -3.06 -12.19
CA LEU A 146 0.21 -3.57 -11.20
C LEU A 146 0.17 -5.10 -11.20
N GLY A 147 0.15 -5.71 -12.39
CA GLY A 147 0.22 -7.15 -12.58
C GLY A 147 1.48 -7.76 -11.94
N GLU A 148 2.66 -7.18 -12.21
CA GLU A 148 3.91 -7.64 -11.60
C GLU A 148 3.91 -7.57 -10.06
N ILE A 149 3.33 -6.50 -9.49
CA ILE A 149 3.27 -6.36 -8.03
C ILE A 149 2.26 -7.33 -7.43
N HIS A 150 1.11 -7.51 -8.09
CA HIS A 150 0.07 -8.43 -7.67
C HIS A 150 0.59 -9.86 -7.70
N GLU A 151 1.19 -10.30 -8.81
CA GLU A 151 1.78 -11.64 -8.94
C GLU A 151 2.85 -11.90 -7.87
N TRP A 152 3.72 -10.93 -7.63
CA TRP A 152 4.78 -11.04 -6.63
C TRP A 152 4.26 -11.12 -5.19
N LEU A 153 3.28 -10.29 -4.81
CA LEU A 153 2.83 -10.20 -3.41
C LEU A 153 1.70 -11.17 -3.06
N ILE A 154 0.90 -11.59 -4.05
CA ILE A 154 -0.35 -12.31 -3.82
C ILE A 154 -0.30 -13.71 -4.43
N ASP A 155 0.17 -13.85 -5.66
CA ASP A 155 0.15 -15.14 -6.37
C ASP A 155 1.40 -16.01 -6.14
N SER A 156 2.40 -15.48 -5.43
CA SER A 156 3.66 -16.17 -5.13
C SER A 156 3.64 -17.04 -3.86
N ASP A 157 2.46 -17.19 -3.23
CA ASP A 157 2.22 -18.04 -2.04
C ASP A 157 1.62 -19.43 -2.39
#